data_AF-A0A2D4YUX2-F1
#
_entry.id   AF-A0A2D4YUX2-F1
#
_cell.length_a   1.000
_cell.length_b   1.000
_cell.length_c   1.000
_cell.angle_alpha   90.00
_cell.angle_beta   90.00
_cell.angle_gamma   90.00
#
_symmetry.space_group_name_H-M   'P 1'
#
loop_
_entity.id
_entity.type
_entity.pdbx_description
1 polymer ?
#
loop_
_entity_poly.entity_id
_entity_poly.type
_entity_poly.pdbx_seq_one_letter_code
_entity_poly.pdbx_strand_id
1 'polypeptide(L)'
;MAESGSGKTSDHPTLLVRDREGLDLLCFLEHLIPLDGRDYALLSPVDTPVSLFRLSDESEPEPITSVVSSEPILSVADVVLQEHDLVLVRSAITLTVSGELEEPEQEELEELEDDDDLEEDTETFELLVSFMVDAKEYGLYIPLDPFLVLVRMVDGQAELLNDEELDRIQPRIEAELEEREWPD
;
A
#
# COMPACT_ATOMS: atom_id res chain seq x y z
N MET A 1 13.05 -4.08 -44.68
CA MET A 1 11.66 -4.03 -44.19
C MET A 1 11.69 -4.62 -42.81
N ALA A 2 11.26 -3.83 -41.83
CA ALA A 2 11.39 -4.10 -40.41
C ALA A 2 10.28 -5.05 -39.94
N GLU A 3 10.62 -5.97 -39.04
CA GLU A 3 9.70 -6.50 -38.04
C GLU A 3 10.44 -6.52 -36.71
N SER A 4 10.40 -5.37 -36.03
CA SER A 4 10.61 -5.26 -34.60
C SER A 4 9.24 -5.27 -33.96
N GLY A 5 9.02 -6.19 -33.03
CA GLY A 5 7.77 -6.28 -32.27
C GLY A 5 7.86 -7.32 -31.16
N SER A 6 8.96 -7.33 -30.40
CA SER A 6 8.97 -8.03 -29.12
C SER A 6 8.39 -7.05 -28.10
N GLY A 7 7.09 -7.18 -27.83
CA GLY A 7 6.50 -6.57 -26.64
C GLY A 7 7.21 -7.18 -25.42
N LYS A 8 7.97 -6.36 -24.69
CA LYS A 8 8.46 -6.73 -23.37
C LYS A 8 7.28 -6.60 -22.42
N THR A 9 6.56 -7.69 -22.18
CA THR A 9 5.76 -7.81 -20.96
C THR A 9 6.77 -7.91 -19.81
N SER A 10 6.96 -6.83 -19.06
CA SER A 10 7.64 -6.89 -17.77
C SER A 10 6.75 -7.67 -16.82
N ASP A 11 6.82 -9.00 -16.90
CA ASP A 11 6.10 -9.91 -16.02
C ASP A 11 6.87 -9.92 -14.69
N HIS A 12 6.63 -8.91 -13.86
CA HIS A 12 7.17 -8.87 -12.51
C HIS A 12 6.57 -10.06 -11.75
N PRO A 13 7.39 -10.98 -11.23
CA PRO A 13 6.86 -12.18 -10.60
C PRO A 13 6.00 -11.79 -9.39
N THR A 14 4.80 -12.36 -9.31
CA THR A 14 3.88 -12.13 -8.21
C THR A 14 3.97 -13.22 -7.15
N LEU A 15 3.79 -12.83 -5.89
CA LEU A 15 3.82 -13.69 -4.72
C LEU A 15 2.58 -13.45 -3.88
N LEU A 16 2.03 -14.53 -3.31
CA LEU A 16 0.93 -14.45 -2.38
C LEU A 16 1.48 -14.43 -0.95
N VAL A 17 1.14 -13.39 -0.20
CA VAL A 17 1.44 -13.26 1.22
C VAL A 17 0.18 -13.57 2.02
N ARG A 18 0.29 -14.42 3.04
CA ARG A 18 -0.83 -14.78 3.90
C ARG A 18 -0.55 -14.40 5.34
N ASP A 19 -1.52 -13.77 6.00
CA ASP A 19 -1.43 -13.45 7.41
C ASP A 19 -1.91 -14.60 8.33
N ARG A 20 -1.94 -14.31 9.63
CA ARG A 20 -2.38 -15.28 10.65
C ARG A 20 -3.90 -15.47 10.68
N GLU A 21 -4.66 -14.53 10.14
CA GLU A 21 -6.12 -14.59 10.05
C GLU A 21 -6.58 -15.36 8.80
N GLY A 22 -5.65 -15.67 7.89
CA GLY A 22 -5.87 -16.42 6.67
C GLY A 22 -6.28 -15.55 5.48
N LEU A 23 -6.12 -14.23 5.60
CA LEU A 23 -6.28 -13.30 4.50
C LEU A 23 -5.06 -13.37 3.59
N ASP A 24 -5.28 -13.02 2.33
CA ASP A 24 -4.26 -13.04 1.29
C ASP A 24 -3.99 -11.61 0.80
N LEU A 25 -2.74 -11.34 0.46
CA LEU A 25 -2.30 -10.13 -0.23
C LEU A 25 -1.42 -10.57 -1.41
N LEU A 26 -1.82 -10.22 -2.63
CA LEU A 26 -1.02 -10.46 -3.82
C LEU A 26 -0.04 -9.30 -4.01
N CYS A 27 1.23 -9.61 -4.17
CA CYS A 27 2.28 -8.61 -4.31
C CYS A 27 3.17 -8.89 -5.51
N PHE A 28 3.76 -7.85 -6.10
CA PHE A 28 4.92 -7.96 -6.97
C PHE A 28 6.19 -8.16 -6.14
N LEU A 29 7.14 -8.93 -6.67
CA LEU A 29 8.48 -9.04 -6.13
C LEU A 29 9.34 -7.87 -6.65
N GLU A 30 9.67 -6.93 -5.75
CA GLU A 30 10.53 -5.79 -6.07
C GLU A 30 12.00 -6.16 -5.98
N HIS A 31 12.41 -6.70 -4.82
CA HIS A 31 13.79 -7.06 -4.56
C HIS A 31 13.89 -8.41 -3.87
N LEU A 32 14.88 -9.20 -4.28
CA LEU A 32 15.35 -10.37 -3.56
C LEU A 32 16.68 -10.05 -2.86
N ILE A 33 16.72 -10.20 -1.55
CA ILE A 33 17.85 -9.84 -0.69
C ILE A 33 18.37 -11.09 0.04
N PRO A 34 19.45 -11.72 -0.44
CA PRO A 34 20.13 -12.78 0.29
C PRO A 34 20.87 -12.20 1.50
N LEU A 35 20.53 -12.66 2.71
CA LEU A 35 21.14 -12.22 3.97
C LEU A 35 21.34 -13.40 4.93
N ASP A 36 22.56 -13.60 5.42
CA ASP A 36 22.93 -14.70 6.33
C ASP A 36 22.52 -16.12 5.85
N GLY A 37 22.55 -16.34 4.54
CA GLY A 37 22.16 -17.62 3.94
C GLY A 37 20.65 -17.90 3.93
N ARG A 38 19.84 -16.86 4.14
CA ARG A 38 18.39 -16.86 3.92
C ARG A 38 18.06 -15.84 2.84
N ASP A 39 17.01 -16.09 2.09
CA ASP A 39 16.49 -15.14 1.13
C ASP A 39 15.33 -14.36 1.75
N TYR A 40 15.42 -13.03 1.69
CA TYR A 40 14.34 -12.12 2.02
C TYR A 40 13.85 -11.44 0.75
N ALA A 41 12.63 -10.93 0.78
CA ALA A 41 12.09 -10.18 -0.34
C ALA A 41 11.35 -8.93 0.15
N LEU A 42 11.51 -7.85 -0.61
CA LEU A 42 10.63 -6.69 -0.56
C LEU A 42 9.57 -6.83 -1.64
N LEU A 43 8.32 -6.65 -1.23
CA LEU A 43 7.16 -6.82 -2.07
C LEU A 43 6.31 -5.55 -2.07
N SER A 44 5.69 -5.24 -3.20
CA SER A 44 4.70 -4.17 -3.32
C SER A 44 3.32 -4.77 -3.62
N PRO A 45 2.24 -4.33 -2.96
CA PRO A 45 0.88 -4.79 -3.27
C PRO A 45 0.53 -4.60 -4.75
N VAL A 46 -0.20 -5.56 -5.34
CA VAL A 46 -0.72 -5.42 -6.71
C VAL A 46 -1.85 -4.40 -6.78
N ASP A 47 -2.73 -4.41 -5.77
CA ASP A 47 -3.81 -3.45 -5.61
C ASP A 47 -3.34 -2.25 -4.76
N THR A 48 -3.94 -1.07 -4.96
CA THR A 48 -3.52 0.17 -4.29
C THR A 48 -3.79 0.09 -2.77
N PRO A 49 -2.77 0.25 -1.90
CA PRO A 49 -2.95 0.29 -0.45
C PRO A 49 -3.81 1.48 -0.01
N VAL A 50 -4.71 1.25 0.94
CA VAL A 50 -5.52 2.32 1.55
C VAL A 50 -5.56 2.23 3.07
N SER A 51 -5.69 3.37 3.72
CA SER A 51 -5.82 3.50 5.16
C SER A 51 -7.15 4.16 5.51
N LEU A 52 -7.84 3.61 6.52
CA LEU A 52 -9.10 4.15 7.01
C LEU A 52 -8.83 5.15 8.14
N PHE A 53 -9.38 6.34 8.03
CA PHE A 53 -9.31 7.38 9.05
C PHE A 53 -10.71 7.77 9.53
N ARG A 54 -10.82 8.16 10.79
CA ARG A 54 -11.95 8.92 11.32
C ARG A 54 -11.64 10.41 11.19
N LEU A 55 -12.54 11.14 10.56
CA LEU A 55 -12.41 12.58 10.37
C LEU A 55 -13.15 13.35 11.47
N SER A 56 -12.64 14.55 11.77
CA SER A 56 -13.18 15.43 12.80
C SER A 56 -12.90 16.88 12.41
N ASP A 57 -13.91 17.75 12.48
CA ASP A 57 -13.74 19.19 12.22
C ASP A 57 -12.82 19.89 13.23
N GLU A 58 -12.64 19.29 14.42
CA GLU A 58 -11.91 19.90 15.54
C GLU A 58 -10.54 19.24 15.80
N SER A 59 -10.14 18.22 15.04
CA SER A 59 -8.90 17.46 15.31
C SER A 59 -8.38 16.77 14.05
N GLU A 60 -7.08 16.47 14.05
CA GLU A 60 -6.41 15.71 12.99
C GLU A 60 -7.10 14.35 12.73
N PRO A 61 -7.07 13.84 11.48
CA PRO A 61 -7.58 12.52 11.14
C PRO A 61 -7.01 11.41 12.03
N GLU A 62 -7.88 10.59 12.62
CA GLU A 62 -7.45 9.49 13.49
C GLU A 62 -7.40 8.16 12.72
N PRO A 63 -6.23 7.50 12.60
CA PRO A 63 -6.13 6.23 11.88
C PRO A 63 -6.86 5.10 12.60
N ILE A 64 -7.60 4.31 11.83
CA ILE A 64 -8.31 3.10 12.29
C ILE A 64 -7.53 1.87 11.83
N THR A 65 -6.79 1.28 12.76
CA THR A 65 -5.89 0.14 12.46
C THR A 65 -6.53 -1.23 12.65
N SER A 66 -7.76 -1.31 13.19
CA SER A 66 -8.44 -2.58 13.45
C SER A 66 -9.60 -2.83 12.49
N VAL A 67 -9.34 -3.63 11.45
CA VAL A 67 -10.31 -4.04 10.41
C VAL A 67 -11.53 -4.76 11.01
N VAL A 68 -11.32 -5.66 11.97
CA VAL A 68 -12.42 -6.46 12.58
C VAL A 68 -13.45 -5.60 13.30
N SER A 69 -13.02 -4.48 13.91
CA SER A 69 -13.94 -3.58 14.62
C SER A 69 -14.59 -2.54 13.69
N SER A 70 -14.09 -2.39 12.47
CA SER A 70 -14.55 -1.41 11.49
C SER A 70 -15.44 -1.98 10.38
N GLU A 71 -15.79 -3.27 10.38
CA GLU A 71 -16.59 -3.88 9.30
C GLU A 71 -17.89 -3.12 8.93
N PRO A 72 -18.68 -2.58 9.87
CA PRO A 72 -19.85 -1.77 9.51
C PRO A 72 -19.49 -0.49 8.73
N ILE A 73 -18.32 0.09 9.00
CA ILE A 73 -17.79 1.26 8.31
C ILE A 73 -17.30 0.85 6.92
N LEU A 74 -16.54 -0.25 6.83
CA LEU A 74 -16.01 -0.76 5.56
C LEU A 74 -17.13 -1.19 4.60
N SER A 75 -18.23 -1.72 5.12
CA SER A 75 -19.42 -2.05 4.31
C SER A 75 -20.07 -0.82 3.65
N VAL A 76 -19.96 0.36 4.26
CA VAL A 76 -20.42 1.62 3.65
C VAL A 76 -19.39 2.09 2.62
N ALA A 77 -18.10 1.97 2.93
CA ALA A 77 -17.02 2.28 1.99
C ALA A 77 -17.14 1.46 0.69
N ASP A 78 -17.52 0.18 0.76
CA ASP A 78 -17.78 -0.66 -0.41
C ASP A 78 -18.80 -0.05 -1.38
N VAL A 79 -19.87 0.55 -0.85
CA VAL A 79 -20.93 1.14 -1.66
C VAL A 79 -20.44 2.40 -2.34
N VAL A 80 -19.67 3.23 -1.63
CA VAL A 80 -19.14 4.49 -2.14
C VAL A 80 -18.09 4.21 -3.23
N LEU A 81 -17.18 3.27 -3.01
CA LEU A 81 -16.15 2.90 -3.99
C LEU A 81 -16.74 2.32 -5.27
N GLN A 82 -17.88 1.64 -5.21
CA GLN A 82 -18.57 1.16 -6.42
C GLN A 82 -19.05 2.29 -7.34
N GLU A 83 -19.29 3.49 -6.83
CA GLU A 83 -19.63 4.65 -7.67
C GLU A 83 -18.43 5.10 -8.53
N HIS A 84 -17.22 4.67 -8.16
CA HIS A 84 -15.95 4.95 -8.84
C HIS A 84 -15.39 3.70 -9.53
N ASP A 85 -16.17 2.62 -9.71
CA ASP A 85 -15.71 1.34 -10.27
C ASP A 85 -14.54 0.69 -9.47
N LEU A 86 -14.43 1.01 -8.17
CA LEU A 86 -13.42 0.51 -7.25
C LEU A 86 -13.98 -0.57 -6.31
N VAL A 87 -13.13 -1.50 -5.89
CA VAL A 87 -13.48 -2.58 -4.96
C VAL A 87 -12.52 -2.59 -3.78
N LEU A 88 -13.04 -2.42 -2.57
CA LEU A 88 -12.26 -2.55 -1.34
C LEU A 88 -12.02 -4.02 -0.99
N VAL A 89 -10.75 -4.39 -0.90
CA VAL A 89 -10.27 -5.72 -0.57
C VAL A 89 -9.75 -5.74 0.87
N ARG A 90 -10.28 -6.67 1.67
CA ARG A 90 -9.78 -6.96 3.03
C ARG A 90 -8.60 -7.91 2.87
N SER A 91 -7.47 -7.38 2.45
CA SER A 91 -6.24 -8.13 2.22
C SER A 91 -5.46 -8.33 3.51
N ALA A 92 -4.47 -9.22 3.47
CA ALA A 92 -3.54 -9.36 4.58
C ALA A 92 -2.75 -8.07 4.79
N ILE A 93 -2.38 -7.77 6.03
CA ILE A 93 -1.48 -6.67 6.44
C ILE A 93 -2.11 -5.27 6.32
N THR A 94 -2.71 -4.94 5.19
CA THR A 94 -3.33 -3.63 4.90
C THR A 94 -4.62 -3.81 4.12
N LEU A 95 -5.46 -2.76 4.06
CA LEU A 95 -6.57 -2.72 3.11
C LEU A 95 -6.03 -2.33 1.74
N THR A 96 -6.62 -2.87 0.68
CA THR A 96 -6.30 -2.47 -0.69
C THR A 96 -7.55 -2.17 -1.50
N VAL A 97 -7.41 -1.35 -2.54
CA VAL A 97 -8.47 -1.06 -3.49
C VAL A 97 -8.05 -1.55 -4.87
N SER A 98 -8.91 -2.36 -5.48
CA SER A 98 -8.74 -2.86 -6.84
C SER A 98 -9.64 -2.09 -7.80
N GLY A 99 -9.10 -1.70 -8.95
CA GLY A 99 -9.76 -0.89 -9.97
C GLY A 99 -8.81 0.11 -10.60
N GLU A 100 -9.31 0.91 -11.53
CA GLU A 100 -8.52 1.99 -12.16
C GLU A 100 -8.79 3.29 -11.40
N LEU A 101 -7.74 3.86 -10.80
CA LEU A 101 -7.81 5.19 -10.21
C LEU A 101 -7.61 6.23 -11.31
N GLU A 102 -8.42 7.29 -11.27
CA GLU A 102 -8.22 8.43 -12.14
C GLU A 102 -6.95 9.16 -11.72
N GLU A 103 -6.06 9.45 -12.67
CA GLU A 103 -4.89 10.30 -12.40
C GLU A 103 -5.39 11.74 -12.18
N PRO A 104 -4.91 12.46 -11.14
CA PRO A 104 -5.28 13.85 -10.93
C PRO A 104 -4.94 14.69 -12.17
N GLU A 105 -5.81 15.65 -12.51
CA GLU A 105 -5.56 16.51 -13.65
C GLU A 105 -4.35 17.41 -13.39
N GLN A 106 -3.55 17.68 -14.41
CA GLN A 106 -2.29 18.44 -14.28
C GLN A 106 -2.48 19.83 -13.64
N GLU A 107 -3.67 20.42 -13.83
CA GLU A 107 -4.08 21.71 -13.27
C GLU A 107 -4.33 21.63 -11.75
N GLU A 108 -4.80 20.49 -11.24
CA GLU A 108 -5.01 20.26 -9.80
C GLU A 108 -3.66 20.06 -9.07
N LEU A 109 -2.69 19.40 -9.72
CA LEU A 109 -1.33 19.29 -9.19
C LEU A 109 -0.63 20.66 -9.06
N GLU A 110 -0.82 21.55 -10.03
CA GLU A 110 -0.22 22.89 -10.01
C GLU A 110 -0.80 23.78 -8.89
N GLU A 111 -2.08 23.62 -8.54
CA GLU A 111 -2.73 24.36 -7.44
C GLU A 111 -2.24 23.91 -6.05
N LEU A 112 -1.86 22.63 -5.89
CA LEU A 112 -1.28 22.12 -4.64
C LEU A 112 0.14 22.65 -4.38
N GLU A 113 0.90 23.02 -5.43
CA GLU A 113 2.25 23.58 -5.29
C GLU A 113 2.26 25.06 -4.87
N ASP A 114 1.17 25.79 -5.10
CA ASP A 114 1.06 27.25 -4.88
C ASP A 114 0.35 27.62 -3.54
N ASP A 115 -0.20 26.64 -2.81
CA ASP A 115 -0.89 26.87 -1.53
C ASP A 115 0.03 26.56 -0.34
N ASP A 116 0.82 27.57 0.07
CA ASP A 116 1.69 27.58 1.27
C ASP A 116 0.94 27.28 2.61
N ASP A 117 -0.40 27.16 2.58
CA ASP A 117 -1.28 26.89 3.74
C ASP A 117 -1.83 25.45 3.78
N LEU A 118 -1.43 24.55 2.86
CA LEU A 118 -1.73 23.13 3.00
C LEU A 118 -1.04 22.59 4.26
N GLU A 119 -1.85 22.11 5.21
CA GLU A 119 -1.38 21.47 6.44
C GLU A 119 -0.38 20.34 6.08
N GLU A 120 0.79 20.32 6.72
CA GLU A 120 1.90 19.33 6.53
C GLU A 120 1.41 17.87 6.40
N ASP A 121 0.24 17.51 6.94
CA ASP A 121 -0.34 16.16 6.83
C ASP A 121 -0.83 15.77 5.42
N THR A 122 -1.06 16.73 4.51
CA THR A 122 -1.35 16.43 3.09
C THR A 122 -0.15 15.87 2.32
N GLU A 123 1.06 15.95 2.88
CA GLU A 123 2.28 15.44 2.24
C GLU A 123 2.43 13.91 2.34
N THR A 124 1.68 13.24 3.24
CA THR A 124 1.85 11.80 3.47
C THR A 124 0.70 10.95 2.90
N PHE A 125 -0.48 11.53 2.73
CA PHE A 125 -1.69 10.81 2.32
C PHE A 125 -2.56 11.62 1.35
N GLU A 126 -3.13 10.92 0.38
CA GLU A 126 -4.11 11.44 -0.57
C GLU A 126 -5.52 10.92 -0.23
N LEU A 127 -6.51 11.80 -0.15
CA LEU A 127 -7.90 11.39 0.11
C LEU A 127 -8.50 10.71 -1.14
N LEU A 128 -8.86 9.43 -1.02
CA LEU A 128 -9.55 8.69 -2.09
C LEU A 128 -11.06 8.95 -2.07
N VAL A 129 -11.72 8.70 -0.94
CA VAL A 129 -13.16 8.93 -0.75
C VAL A 129 -13.46 9.23 0.72
N SER A 130 -14.44 10.10 0.97
CA SER A 130 -15.00 10.32 2.31
C SER A 130 -16.47 9.92 2.36
N PHE A 131 -16.93 9.48 3.54
CA PHE A 131 -18.29 8.99 3.73
C PHE A 131 -18.74 9.05 5.20
N MET A 132 -20.06 9.02 5.39
CA MET A 132 -20.69 9.16 6.70
C MET A 132 -21.25 7.83 7.22
N VAL A 133 -20.92 7.48 8.46
CA VAL A 133 -21.49 6.33 9.18
C VAL A 133 -21.90 6.76 10.58
N ASP A 134 -23.16 6.55 10.96
CA ASP A 134 -23.70 6.92 12.28
C ASP A 134 -23.39 8.37 12.71
N ALA A 135 -23.54 9.32 11.77
CA ALA A 135 -23.25 10.75 11.94
C ALA A 135 -21.78 11.08 12.26
N LYS A 136 -20.86 10.15 11.96
CA LYS A 136 -19.41 10.38 11.98
C LYS A 136 -18.87 10.28 10.57
N GLU A 137 -17.86 11.10 10.31
CA GLU A 137 -17.18 11.14 9.02
C GLU A 137 -15.93 10.24 9.03
N TYR A 138 -15.72 9.56 7.93
CA TYR A 138 -14.60 8.67 7.69
C TYR A 138 -14.04 8.93 6.30
N GLY A 139 -12.75 8.65 6.12
CA GLY A 139 -12.09 8.72 4.83
C GLY A 139 -11.19 7.52 4.58
N LEU A 140 -11.14 7.07 3.33
CA LEU A 140 -10.08 6.19 2.84
C LEU A 140 -9.02 7.05 2.18
N TYR A 141 -7.78 6.82 2.55
CA TYR A 141 -6.62 7.56 2.06
C TYR A 141 -5.60 6.62 1.43
N ILE A 142 -4.98 7.05 0.34
CA ILE A 142 -3.85 6.38 -0.29
C ILE A 142 -2.57 6.95 0.34
N PRO A 143 -1.68 6.12 0.91
CA PRO A 143 -0.37 6.58 1.34
C PRO A 143 0.46 7.04 0.12
N LEU A 144 1.07 8.23 0.20
CA LEU A 144 1.95 8.75 -0.84
C LEU A 144 3.32 8.05 -0.82
N ASP A 145 3.76 7.60 0.35
CA ASP A 145 4.95 6.76 0.49
C ASP A 145 4.71 5.33 -0.03
N PRO A 146 5.69 4.71 -0.71
CA PRO A 146 5.58 3.33 -1.17
C PRO A 146 5.30 2.34 -0.04
N PHE A 147 4.24 1.54 -0.20
CA PHE A 147 3.93 0.48 0.76
C PHE A 147 4.74 -0.78 0.44
N LEU A 148 5.73 -1.10 1.26
CA LEU A 148 6.59 -2.28 1.11
C LEU A 148 6.33 -3.32 2.20
N VAL A 149 6.29 -4.59 1.78
CA VAL A 149 6.16 -5.74 2.67
C VAL A 149 7.46 -6.54 2.66
N LEU A 150 8.12 -6.64 3.82
CA LEU A 150 9.30 -7.47 4.00
C LEU A 150 8.92 -8.89 4.42
N VAL A 151 9.33 -9.88 3.63
CA VAL A 151 9.06 -11.30 3.87
C VAL A 151 10.35 -12.13 3.86
N ARG A 152 10.30 -13.30 4.49
CA ARG A 152 11.29 -14.36 4.29
C ARG A 152 10.80 -15.31 3.21
N MET A 153 11.70 -15.68 2.31
CA MET A 153 11.42 -16.70 1.31
C MET A 153 11.80 -18.09 1.85
N VAL A 154 10.84 -19.01 1.88
CA VAL A 154 11.04 -20.41 2.30
C VAL A 154 10.44 -21.32 1.23
N ASP A 155 11.26 -22.13 0.58
CA ASP A 155 10.85 -23.05 -0.49
C ASP A 155 9.99 -22.38 -1.60
N GLY A 156 10.28 -21.11 -1.91
CA GLY A 156 9.57 -20.31 -2.90
C GLY A 156 8.27 -19.65 -2.40
N GLN A 157 7.95 -19.77 -1.12
CA GLN A 157 6.80 -19.12 -0.49
C GLN A 157 7.24 -17.91 0.34
N ALA A 158 6.41 -16.86 0.33
CA ALA A 158 6.59 -15.67 1.16
C ALA A 158 6.01 -15.90 2.56
N GLU A 159 6.87 -15.89 3.58
CA GLU A 159 6.48 -15.95 4.99
C GLU A 159 6.65 -14.60 5.66
N LEU A 160 5.60 -14.14 6.36
CA LEU A 160 5.67 -12.95 7.19
C LEU A 160 6.66 -13.13 8.35
N LEU A 161 7.46 -12.10 8.57
CA LEU A 161 8.29 -12.00 9.76
C LEU A 161 7.41 -11.68 10.98
N ASN A 162 7.83 -12.15 12.15
CA ASN A 162 7.28 -11.62 13.40
C ASN A 162 8.02 -10.33 13.78
N ASP A 163 7.45 -9.55 14.70
CA ASP A 163 7.98 -8.24 15.10
C ASP A 163 9.45 -8.29 15.54
N GLU A 164 9.85 -9.29 16.34
CA GLU A 164 11.24 -9.44 16.80
C GLU A 164 12.21 -9.75 15.64
N GLU A 165 11.77 -10.56 14.68
CA GLU A 165 12.56 -10.84 13.48
C GLU A 165 12.63 -9.61 12.56
N LEU A 166 11.53 -8.88 12.41
CA LEU A 166 11.45 -7.66 11.61
C LEU A 166 12.39 -6.58 12.15
N ASP A 167 12.31 -6.26 13.44
CA ASP A 167 13.15 -5.25 14.11
C ASP A 167 14.65 -5.54 13.93
N ARG A 168 15.02 -6.81 13.90
CA ARG A 168 16.41 -7.23 13.74
C ARG A 168 16.87 -7.20 12.28
N ILE A 169 15.99 -7.55 11.35
CA ILE A 169 16.35 -7.76 9.95
C ILE A 169 16.20 -6.48 9.13
N GLN A 170 15.18 -5.67 9.37
CA GLN A 170 14.90 -4.47 8.59
C GLN A 170 16.11 -3.53 8.46
N PRO A 171 16.82 -3.12 9.54
CA PRO A 171 17.97 -2.22 9.41
C PRO A 171 19.11 -2.80 8.57
N ARG A 172 19.21 -4.14 8.48
CA ARG A 172 20.23 -4.82 7.69
C ARG A 172 19.83 -4.93 6.22
N ILE A 173 18.54 -5.07 5.95
CA ILE A 173 18.00 -5.04 4.59
C ILE A 173 18.17 -3.64 4.01
N GLU A 174 17.85 -2.59 4.77
CA GLU A 174 18.05 -1.20 4.37
C GLU A 174 19.52 -0.93 4.01
N ALA A 175 20.47 -1.33 4.87
CA ALA A 175 21.90 -1.21 4.58
C ALA A 175 22.34 -1.96 3.30
N GLU A 176 21.81 -3.16 3.06
CA GLU A 176 22.10 -3.94 1.85
C GLU A 176 21.54 -3.30 0.57
N LEU A 177 20.42 -2.58 0.65
CA LEU A 177 19.84 -1.88 -0.51
C LEU A 177 20.61 -0.60 -0.82
N GLU A 178 20.95 0.19 0.20
CA GLU A 178 21.77 1.40 0.05
C GLU A 178 23.12 1.10 -0.63
N GLU A 179 23.80 0.02 -0.23
CA GLU A 179 25.06 -0.41 -0.85
C GLU A 179 24.89 -0.79 -2.35
N ARG A 180 23.71 -1.28 -2.75
CA ARG A 180 23.43 -1.68 -4.14
C ARG A 180 23.07 -0.50 -5.03
N GLU A 181 22.39 0.52 -4.49
CA GLU A 181 22.04 1.73 -5.22
C GLU A 181 23.26 2.63 -5.46
N TRP A 182 24.28 2.55 -4.60
CA TRP A 182 25.49 3.34 -4.70
C TRP A 182 26.78 2.52 -4.77
N PRO A 183 26.99 1.71 -5.83
CA PRO A 183 28.24 0.97 -5.98
C PRO A 183 29.40 1.95 -6.20
N ASP A 184 30.39 1.93 -5.32
CA ASP A 184 31.67 2.68 -5.43
C ASP A 184 32.36 2.56 -6.81
#